data_AF-A0A9P6EJE3-F1
#
_entry.id   AF-A0A9P6EJE3-F1
#
_cell.length_a   1.000
_cell.length_b   1.000
_cell.length_c   1.000
_cell.angle_alpha   90.00
_cell.angle_beta   90.00
_cell.angle_gamma   90.00
#
_symmetry.space_group_name_H-M   'P 1'
#
loop_
_entity.id
_entity.type
_entity.pdbx_description
1 polymer ?
#
loop_
_entity_poly.entity_id
_entity_poly.type
_entity_poly.pdbx_seq_one_letter_code
_entity_poly.pdbx_strand_id
1 'polypeptide(L)'
;MDNTPSNLQLDTSPRSSTAPIPWPPQSEERRSRASEFYGFVAWTSTYLLFVLYVLWAVLPDEWIRRTGVTWYPNREWALLVPAWSIVVVISTYIAYSAIALRATPAFHEMSSVADSRVALPSEDDTLRNPYFKSAHRNSIPELYDIPIGVVNSVLYHDTLHSAAIKRKASQKPPG
;
A
#
# COMPACT_ATOMS: atom_id res chain seq x y z
N MET A 1 -16.97 18.91 32.77
CA MET A 1 -15.97 17.83 32.85
C MET A 1 -16.36 16.89 31.75
N ASP A 2 -16.00 17.24 30.52
CA ASP A 2 -16.53 16.59 29.33
C ASP A 2 -15.33 16.07 28.56
N ASN A 3 -14.79 14.96 29.07
CA ASN A 3 -13.71 14.21 28.42
C ASN A 3 -14.34 13.39 27.29
N THR A 4 -14.64 14.04 26.17
CA THR A 4 -15.03 13.35 24.95
C THR A 4 -13.77 12.67 24.37
N PRO A 5 -13.66 11.33 24.39
CA PRO A 5 -12.50 10.68 23.79
C PRO A 5 -12.47 10.97 22.29
N SER A 6 -11.26 11.22 21.80
CA SER A 6 -10.91 11.37 20.39
C SER A 6 -11.59 10.29 19.55
N ASN A 7 -12.41 10.70 18.59
CA ASN A 7 -13.07 9.80 17.64
C ASN A 7 -12.01 9.19 16.70
N LEU A 8 -11.34 8.12 17.15
CA LEU A 8 -10.66 7.19 16.26
C LEU A 8 -11.71 6.63 15.29
N GLN A 9 -11.82 7.22 14.10
CA GLN A 9 -12.63 6.68 13.01
C GLN A 9 -12.00 5.36 12.54
N LEU A 10 -12.28 4.30 13.28
CA LEU A 10 -12.18 2.94 12.76
C LEU A 10 -13.14 2.87 11.58
N ASP A 11 -12.60 2.71 10.38
CA ASP A 11 -13.40 2.52 9.17
C ASP A 11 -14.16 1.18 9.31
N THR A 12 -15.40 1.26 9.77
CA THR A 12 -16.31 0.11 9.96
C THR A 12 -16.96 -0.35 8.66
N SER A 13 -16.54 0.19 7.51
CA SER A 13 -17.09 -0.25 6.23
C SER A 13 -16.75 -1.73 5.98
N PRO A 14 -17.68 -2.51 5.42
CA PRO A 14 -17.46 -3.94 5.13
C PRO A 14 -16.37 -4.21 4.08
N ARG A 15 -15.80 -3.17 3.48
CA ARG A 15 -14.71 -3.22 2.51
C ARG A 15 -13.35 -2.84 3.09
N SER A 16 -13.31 -2.34 4.33
CA SER A 16 -12.03 -1.97 4.95
C SER A 16 -11.30 -3.23 5.39
N SER A 17 -10.00 -3.32 5.07
CA SER A 17 -9.15 -4.44 5.52
C SER A 17 -8.94 -4.45 7.04
N THR A 18 -9.26 -3.35 7.71
CA THR A 18 -9.08 -3.12 9.15
C THR A 18 -10.41 -3.19 9.92
N ALA A 19 -11.51 -3.53 9.23
CA ALA A 19 -12.81 -3.67 9.88
C ALA A 19 -12.72 -4.74 10.99
N PRO A 20 -13.17 -4.43 12.22
CA PRO A 20 -13.22 -5.42 13.28
C PRO A 20 -14.04 -6.62 12.82
N ILE A 21 -13.45 -7.82 12.88
CA ILE A 21 -14.18 -9.05 12.58
C ILE A 21 -15.37 -9.12 13.55
N PRO A 22 -16.62 -9.19 13.07
CA PRO A 22 -17.77 -9.28 13.94
C PRO A 22 -17.68 -10.57 14.77
N TRP A 23 -17.79 -10.45 16.09
CA TRP A 23 -17.93 -11.57 17.00
C TRP A 23 -19.43 -11.82 17.25
N PRO A 24 -19.90 -13.08 17.20
CA PRO A 24 -19.16 -14.33 16.96
C PRO A 24 -18.75 -14.51 15.48
N PRO A 25 -17.67 -15.28 15.20
CA PRO A 25 -17.26 -15.58 13.83
C PRO A 25 -18.45 -16.16 13.07
N GLN A 26 -18.82 -15.52 11.96
CA GLN A 26 -19.90 -16.05 11.12
C GLN A 26 -19.49 -17.41 10.56
N SER A 27 -20.42 -18.37 10.56
CA SER A 27 -20.16 -19.70 10.01
C SER A 27 -19.76 -19.60 8.53
N GLU A 28 -18.85 -20.46 8.09
CA GLU A 28 -18.35 -20.49 6.70
C GLU A 28 -19.48 -20.61 5.67
N GLU A 29 -20.64 -21.14 6.05
CA GLU A 29 -21.85 -21.20 5.22
C GLU A 29 -22.39 -19.82 4.83
N ARG A 30 -22.18 -18.79 5.68
CA ARG A 30 -22.55 -17.40 5.39
C ARG A 30 -21.51 -16.70 4.51
N ARG A 31 -20.28 -17.21 4.44
CA ARG A 31 -19.25 -16.75 3.51
C ARG A 31 -19.57 -17.38 2.16
N SER A 32 -20.07 -16.57 1.23
CA SER A 32 -20.51 -17.07 -0.08
C SER A 32 -19.39 -17.85 -0.78
N ARG A 33 -19.57 -19.18 -0.87
CA ARG A 33 -18.71 -20.10 -1.66
C ARG A 33 -18.67 -19.75 -3.15
N ALA A 34 -19.54 -18.85 -3.61
CA ALA A 34 -19.64 -18.45 -5.00
C ALA A 34 -18.29 -17.96 -5.57
N SER A 35 -17.49 -17.24 -4.78
CA SER A 35 -16.18 -16.74 -5.24
C SER A 35 -15.21 -17.86 -5.63
N GLU A 36 -15.23 -19.01 -4.94
CA GLU A 36 -14.39 -20.17 -5.22
C GLU A 36 -14.80 -20.85 -6.54
N PHE A 37 -16.10 -21.00 -6.77
CA PHE A 37 -16.63 -21.57 -8.02
C PHE A 37 -16.32 -20.70 -9.23
N TYR A 38 -16.49 -19.37 -9.13
CA TYR A 38 -16.13 -18.48 -10.22
C TYR A 38 -14.63 -18.54 -10.54
N GLY A 39 -13.77 -18.61 -9.51
CA GLY A 39 -12.33 -18.79 -9.70
C GLY A 39 -11.99 -20.08 -10.44
N PHE A 40 -12.60 -21.20 -10.04
CA PHE A 40 -12.39 -22.50 -10.70
C PHE A 40 -12.84 -22.50 -12.17
N VAL A 41 -14.03 -21.96 -12.45
CA VAL A 41 -14.58 -21.87 -13.81
C VAL A 41 -13.74 -20.94 -14.67
N ALA A 42 -13.35 -19.78 -14.15
CA ALA A 42 -12.48 -18.84 -14.84
C ALA A 42 -11.11 -19.47 -15.16
N TRP A 43 -10.51 -20.16 -14.19
CA TRP A 43 -9.21 -20.82 -14.38
C TRP A 43 -9.27 -21.93 -15.43
N THR A 44 -10.25 -22.83 -15.33
CA THR A 44 -10.43 -23.94 -16.27
C THR A 44 -10.74 -23.45 -17.68
N SER A 45 -11.63 -22.47 -17.82
CA SER A 45 -11.97 -21.89 -19.12
C SER A 45 -10.80 -21.12 -19.74
N THR A 46 -10.04 -20.36 -18.94
CA THR A 46 -8.83 -19.66 -19.42
C THR A 46 -7.78 -20.64 -19.93
N TYR A 47 -7.54 -21.74 -19.22
CA TYR A 47 -6.57 -22.75 -19.65
C TYR A 47 -7.03 -23.47 -20.92
N LEU A 48 -8.31 -23.84 -21.01
CA LEU A 48 -8.88 -24.46 -22.21
C LEU A 48 -8.73 -23.54 -23.44
N LEU A 49 -9.10 -22.27 -23.30
CA LEU A 49 -8.96 -21.28 -24.37
C LEU A 49 -7.49 -21.06 -24.75
N PHE A 50 -6.58 -21.05 -23.77
CA PHE A 50 -5.15 -20.92 -24.01
C PHE A 50 -4.59 -22.10 -24.82
N VAL A 51 -4.96 -23.34 -24.47
CA VAL A 51 -4.55 -24.53 -25.24
C VAL A 51 -5.10 -24.45 -26.66
N LEU A 52 -6.37 -24.09 -26.84
CA LEU A 52 -6.97 -23.92 -28.17
C LEU A 52 -6.27 -22.82 -28.97
N TYR A 53 -5.90 -21.71 -28.34
CA TYR A 53 -5.15 -20.62 -28.96
C TYR A 53 -3.76 -21.07 -29.41
N VAL A 54 -3.01 -21.79 -28.58
CA VAL A 54 -1.68 -22.32 -28.94
C VAL A 54 -1.79 -23.34 -30.08
N LEU A 55 -2.77 -24.25 -30.01
CA LEU A 55 -3.03 -25.21 -31.08
C LEU A 55 -3.34 -24.48 -32.39
N TRP A 56 -4.23 -23.48 -32.37
CA TRP A 56 -4.53 -22.66 -33.54
C TRP A 56 -3.31 -21.92 -34.09
N ALA A 57 -2.44 -21.39 -33.23
CA ALA A 57 -1.23 -20.68 -33.63
C ALA A 57 -0.19 -21.58 -34.31
N VAL A 58 -0.03 -22.83 -33.82
CA VAL A 58 1.06 -23.74 -34.24
C VAL A 58 0.63 -24.75 -35.31
N LEU A 59 -0.60 -25.25 -35.30
CA LEU A 59 -1.05 -26.26 -36.28
C LEU A 59 -1.00 -25.70 -37.71
N PRO A 60 -0.58 -26.47 -38.73
CA PRO A 60 -0.69 -26.09 -40.13
C PRO A 60 -2.16 -25.94 -40.60
N ASP A 61 -2.39 -25.15 -41.66
CA ASP A 61 -3.73 -24.85 -42.18
C ASP A 61 -4.47 -26.13 -42.64
N GLU A 62 -3.75 -27.14 -43.12
CA GLU A 62 -4.32 -28.40 -43.60
C GLU A 62 -5.10 -29.12 -42.50
N TRP A 63 -4.59 -29.07 -41.27
CA TRP A 63 -5.23 -29.72 -40.12
C TRP A 63 -6.48 -28.97 -39.69
N ILE A 64 -6.42 -27.64 -39.64
CA ILE A 64 -7.55 -26.77 -39.28
C ILE A 64 -8.70 -26.92 -40.28
N ARG A 65 -8.38 -26.93 -41.58
CA ARG A 65 -9.37 -27.14 -42.65
C ARG A 65 -10.03 -28.52 -42.58
N ARG A 66 -9.29 -29.57 -42.20
CA ARG A 66 -9.84 -30.93 -41.99
C ARG A 66 -10.84 -30.99 -40.84
N THR A 67 -10.71 -30.14 -39.82
CA THR A 67 -11.67 -30.02 -38.72
C THR A 67 -12.97 -29.31 -39.14
N GLY A 68 -13.05 -28.83 -40.39
CA GLY A 68 -14.24 -28.13 -40.93
C GLY A 68 -14.24 -26.62 -40.68
N VAL A 69 -13.15 -26.06 -40.16
CA VAL A 69 -13.03 -24.61 -39.93
C VAL A 69 -12.52 -23.95 -41.22
N THR A 70 -13.42 -23.24 -41.91
CA THR A 70 -13.13 -22.58 -43.19
C THR A 70 -12.67 -21.14 -43.04
N TRP A 71 -12.97 -20.48 -41.91
CA TRP A 71 -12.59 -19.11 -41.65
C TRP A 71 -12.05 -18.95 -40.23
N TYR A 72 -10.88 -18.33 -40.11
CA TYR A 72 -10.23 -17.91 -38.87
C TYR A 72 -9.44 -16.62 -39.11
N PRO A 73 -9.16 -15.81 -38.08
CA PRO A 73 -8.39 -14.58 -38.23
C PRO A 73 -6.96 -14.83 -38.74
N ASN A 74 -6.28 -13.79 -39.26
CA ASN A 74 -4.91 -13.92 -39.74
C ASN A 74 -3.97 -14.45 -38.64
N ARG A 75 -3.04 -15.34 -38.99
CA ARG A 75 -2.08 -15.95 -38.04
C ARG A 75 -1.16 -14.94 -37.36
N GLU A 76 -0.98 -13.77 -37.94
CA GLU A 76 -0.20 -12.67 -37.31
C GLU A 76 -0.72 -12.29 -35.92
N TRP A 77 -2.01 -12.48 -35.65
CA TRP A 77 -2.60 -12.26 -34.33
C TRP A 77 -2.01 -13.18 -33.25
N ALA A 78 -1.44 -14.33 -33.62
CA ALA A 78 -0.71 -15.19 -32.70
C ALA A 78 0.54 -14.50 -32.13
N LEU A 79 1.15 -13.58 -32.88
CA LEU A 79 2.30 -12.78 -32.44
C LEU A 79 1.88 -11.44 -31.84
N LEU A 80 0.88 -10.78 -32.44
CA LEU A 80 0.43 -9.46 -32.01
C LEU A 80 -0.15 -9.49 -30.59
N VAL A 81 -0.95 -10.50 -30.24
CA VAL A 81 -1.55 -10.61 -28.89
C VAL A 81 -0.51 -10.63 -27.78
N PRO A 82 0.50 -11.53 -27.78
CA PRO A 82 1.52 -11.54 -26.74
C PRO A 82 2.40 -10.28 -26.78
N ALA A 83 2.74 -9.75 -27.96
CA ALA A 83 3.54 -8.53 -28.07
C ALA A 83 2.83 -7.31 -27.46
N TRP A 84 1.55 -7.09 -27.81
CA TRP A 84 0.75 -6.01 -27.24
C TRP A 84 0.45 -6.21 -25.76
N SER A 85 0.31 -7.45 -25.29
CA SER A 85 0.16 -7.73 -23.86
C SER A 85 1.35 -7.20 -23.05
N ILE A 86 2.59 -7.41 -23.51
CA ILE A 86 3.80 -6.88 -22.87
C ILE A 86 3.79 -5.34 -22.88
N VAL A 87 3.43 -4.74 -24.01
CA VAL A 87 3.33 -3.27 -24.13
C VAL A 87 2.31 -2.70 -23.15
N VAL A 88 1.15 -3.34 -23.01
CA VAL A 88 0.11 -2.95 -22.04
C VAL A 88 0.64 -3.05 -20.62
N VAL A 89 1.29 -4.15 -20.23
CA VAL A 89 1.86 -4.35 -18.88
C VAL A 89 2.86 -3.24 -18.55
N ILE A 90 3.83 -2.98 -19.44
CA ILE A 90 4.82 -1.90 -19.25
C ILE A 90 4.12 -0.55 -19.16
N SER A 91 3.16 -0.28 -20.05
CA SER A 91 2.40 0.97 -20.05
C SER A 91 1.61 1.17 -18.77
N THR A 92 1.04 0.10 -18.19
CA THR A 92 0.36 0.14 -16.89
C THR A 92 1.31 0.54 -15.77
N TYR A 93 2.53 -0.01 -15.73
CA TYR A 93 3.53 0.38 -14.71
C TYR A 93 3.99 1.83 -14.87
N ILE A 94 4.21 2.27 -16.11
CA ILE A 94 4.58 3.67 -16.40
C ILE A 94 3.43 4.61 -15.98
N ALA A 95 2.20 4.29 -16.38
CA ALA A 95 1.02 5.08 -16.04
C ALA A 95 0.79 5.13 -14.52
N TYR A 96 0.90 3.99 -13.84
CA TYR A 96 0.83 3.92 -12.39
C TYR A 96 1.91 4.79 -11.72
N SER A 97 3.15 4.70 -12.20
CA SER A 97 4.25 5.53 -11.69
C SER A 97 3.98 7.02 -11.91
N ALA A 98 3.46 7.40 -13.08
CA ALA A 98 3.09 8.79 -13.38
C ALA A 98 1.97 9.29 -12.46
N ILE A 99 0.98 8.44 -12.17
CA ILE A 99 -0.10 8.77 -11.23
C ILE A 99 0.44 8.89 -9.80
N ALA A 100 1.31 7.96 -9.37
CA ALA A 100 1.94 8.00 -8.05
C ALA A 100 2.79 9.26 -7.86
N LEU A 101 3.61 9.61 -8.86
CA LEU A 101 4.39 10.85 -8.86
C LEU A 101 3.51 12.08 -8.83
N ARG A 102 2.41 12.11 -9.59
CA ARG A 102 1.42 13.19 -9.55
C ARG A 102 0.74 13.31 -8.18
N ALA A 103 0.49 12.19 -7.51
CA ALA A 103 -0.17 12.16 -6.20
C ALA A 103 0.80 12.47 -5.04
N THR A 104 2.11 12.49 -5.29
CA THR A 104 3.11 12.79 -4.25
C THR A 104 3.17 14.32 -4.03
N PRO A 105 3.09 14.80 -2.77
CA PRO A 105 3.29 16.21 -2.45
C PRO A 105 4.68 16.71 -2.86
N ALA A 106 4.84 18.01 -3.04
CA ALA A 106 6.14 18.58 -3.38
C ALA A 106 7.16 18.34 -2.25
N PHE A 107 8.44 18.12 -2.60
CA PHE A 107 9.50 17.78 -1.63
C PHE A 107 9.72 18.81 -0.51
N HIS A 108 9.26 20.06 -0.69
CA HIS A 108 9.39 21.11 0.30
C HIS A 108 8.20 21.18 1.27
N GLU A 109 7.14 20.40 1.01
CA GLU A 109 5.97 20.36 1.88
C GLU A 109 6.15 19.31 2.98
N MET A 110 5.89 19.72 4.23
CA MET A 110 5.90 18.82 5.39
C MET A 110 4.83 17.72 5.29
N SER A 111 3.81 17.93 4.45
CA SER A 111 2.76 16.95 4.11
C SER A 111 3.32 15.65 3.52
N SER A 112 4.53 15.69 2.93
CA SER A 112 5.22 14.49 2.43
C SER A 112 5.76 13.59 3.55
N VAL A 113 6.01 14.15 4.74
CA VAL A 113 6.53 13.44 5.92
C VAL A 113 5.43 13.15 6.94
N ALA A 114 4.47 14.06 7.10
CA ALA A 114 3.36 13.94 8.02
C ALA A 114 2.02 14.11 7.30
N ASP A 115 1.15 13.11 7.38
CA ASP A 115 -0.20 13.17 6.83
C ASP A 115 -1.17 13.87 7.81
N SER A 116 -2.29 14.34 7.29
CA SER A 116 -3.48 14.84 8.01
C SER A 116 -4.05 13.87 9.05
N ARG A 117 -3.72 12.58 8.96
CA ARG A 117 -4.21 11.51 9.85
C ARG A 117 -3.25 11.19 11.00
N VAL A 118 -2.17 11.94 11.17
CA VAL A 118 -1.23 11.76 12.28
C VAL A 118 -1.95 12.02 13.60
N ALA A 119 -1.81 11.08 14.54
CA ALA A 119 -2.38 11.19 15.88
C ALA A 119 -1.49 12.06 16.77
N LEU A 120 -1.58 13.39 16.62
CA LEU A 120 -0.90 14.34 17.50
C LEU A 120 -1.80 14.75 18.67
N PRO A 121 -1.22 15.00 19.85
CA PRO A 121 -1.96 15.61 20.95
C PRO A 121 -2.41 17.03 20.61
N SER A 122 -3.58 17.44 21.13
CA SER A 122 -4.09 18.81 20.95
C SER A 122 -3.13 19.84 21.57
N GLU A 123 -2.89 20.96 20.87
CA GLU A 123 -2.06 22.08 21.33
C GLU A 123 -2.68 22.84 22.52
N ASP A 124 -3.97 22.63 22.82
CA ASP A 124 -4.68 23.35 23.87
C ASP A 124 -4.14 23.08 25.29
N ASP A 125 -3.47 21.94 25.52
CA ASP A 125 -2.99 21.50 26.83
C ASP A 125 -1.50 21.88 27.06
N THR A 126 -1.20 23.18 26.95
CA THR A 126 0.17 23.74 27.04
C THR A 126 0.89 23.48 28.36
N LEU A 127 0.17 23.07 29.41
CA LEU A 127 0.71 22.88 30.75
C LEU A 127 1.34 21.50 30.97
N ARG A 128 1.05 20.50 30.12
CA ARG A 128 1.54 19.13 30.33
C ARG A 128 1.71 18.39 29.02
N ASN A 129 2.97 18.05 28.69
CA ASN A 129 3.26 17.27 27.50
C ASN A 129 2.67 15.84 27.63
N PRO A 130 1.69 15.47 26.79
CA PRO A 130 0.96 14.21 26.92
C PRO A 130 1.77 12.98 26.52
N TYR A 131 2.89 13.12 25.79
CA TYR A 131 3.79 12.01 25.49
C TYR A 131 4.38 11.38 26.76
N PHE A 132 4.56 12.17 27.83
CA PHE A 132 5.05 11.67 29.12
C PHE A 132 3.97 11.04 29.99
N LYS A 133 2.68 11.03 29.57
CA LYS A 133 1.63 10.33 30.31
C LYS A 133 1.96 8.84 30.44
N SER A 134 2.59 8.24 29.43
CA SER A 134 3.05 6.84 29.43
C SER A 134 4.06 6.51 30.55
N ALA A 135 4.77 7.50 31.10
CA ALA A 135 5.74 7.29 32.17
C ALA A 135 5.08 7.01 33.54
N HIS A 136 3.77 7.23 33.69
CA HIS A 136 3.07 6.98 34.94
C HIS A 136 2.58 5.53 35.03
N ARG A 137 2.86 4.89 36.18
CA ARG A 137 2.64 3.45 36.41
C ARG A 137 1.18 2.98 36.32
N ASN A 138 0.22 3.89 36.45
CA ASN A 138 -1.23 3.59 36.50
C ASN A 138 -2.04 4.36 35.43
N SER A 139 -1.41 4.86 34.38
CA SER A 139 -2.13 5.51 33.27
C SER A 139 -2.10 4.64 32.02
N ILE A 140 -3.24 4.55 31.34
CA ILE A 140 -3.34 4.01 29.98
C ILE A 140 -3.29 5.21 29.04
N PRO A 141 -2.13 5.53 28.43
CA PRO A 141 -2.03 6.67 27.54
C PRO A 141 -2.82 6.41 26.25
N GLU A 142 -3.40 7.48 25.71
CA GLU A 142 -3.91 7.44 24.33
C GLU A 142 -2.75 7.22 23.35
N LEU A 143 -3.04 6.56 22.24
CA LEU A 143 -2.06 6.25 21.22
C LEU A 143 -1.79 7.52 20.39
N TYR A 144 -0.61 8.10 20.57
CA TYR A 144 -0.14 9.24 19.78
C TYR A 144 1.09 8.86 18.96
N ASP A 145 1.19 9.45 17.77
CA ASP A 145 2.40 9.40 16.95
C ASP A 145 3.46 10.33 17.54
N ILE A 146 4.71 9.88 17.60
CA ILE A 146 5.84 10.68 18.10
C ILE A 146 6.54 11.33 16.90
N PRO A 147 6.63 12.68 16.84
CA PRO A 147 7.31 13.35 15.74
C PRO A 147 8.77 12.92 15.63
N ILE A 148 9.23 12.68 14.41
CA ILE A 148 10.60 12.23 14.14
C ILE A 148 11.66 13.19 14.71
N GLY A 149 11.36 14.49 14.78
CA GLY A 149 12.26 15.47 15.41
C GLY A 149 12.48 15.22 16.90
N VAL A 150 11.45 14.79 17.63
CA VAL A 150 11.52 14.42 19.05
C VAL A 150 12.29 13.11 19.22
N VAL A 151 12.01 12.12 18.38
CA VAL A 151 12.77 10.85 18.39
C VAL A 151 14.25 11.11 18.11
N ASN A 152 14.56 11.92 17.10
CA ASN A 152 15.92 12.26 16.71
C ASN A 152 16.65 13.04 17.82
N SER A 153 15.99 14.00 18.46
CA SER A 153 16.60 14.77 19.55
C SER A 153 16.91 13.91 20.77
N VAL A 154 16.04 12.96 21.12
CA VAL A 154 16.24 12.04 22.25
C VAL A 154 17.30 10.98 21.91
N LEU A 155 17.19 10.33 20.75
CA LEU A 155 18.08 9.23 20.37
C LEU A 155 19.52 9.69 20.12
N TYR A 156 19.69 10.87 19.51
CA TYR A 156 21.01 11.38 19.11
C TYR A 156 21.53 12.50 20.02
N HIS A 157 20.87 12.78 21.14
CA HIS A 157 21.23 13.85 22.07
C HIS A 157 22.75 13.90 22.36
N ASP A 158 23.32 12.78 22.78
CA ASP A 158 24.72 12.70 23.22
C ASP A 158 25.71 12.81 22.06
N THR A 159 25.35 12.26 20.90
CA THR A 159 26.17 12.37 19.68
C THR A 159 26.22 13.80 19.17
N LEU A 160 25.07 14.50 19.17
CA LEU A 160 24.97 15.91 18.78
C LEU A 160 25.74 16.81 19.76
N HIS A 161 25.62 16.55 21.07
CA HIS A 161 26.32 17.30 22.10
C HIS A 161 27.85 17.12 22.00
N SER A 162 28.31 15.89 21.82
CA SER A 162 29.74 15.57 21.65
C SER A 162 30.33 16.20 20.39
N ALA A 163 29.59 16.16 19.28
CA ALA A 163 29.98 16.80 18.03
C ALA A 163 30.05 18.33 18.15
N ALA A 164 29.12 18.95 18.89
CA ALA A 164 29.11 20.39 19.15
C ALA A 164 30.32 20.84 19.99
N ILE A 165 30.69 20.08 21.03
CA ILE A 165 31.89 20.33 21.84
C ILE A 165 33.15 20.25 20.96
N LYS A 166 33.27 19.20 20.14
CA LYS A 166 34.42 19.01 19.24
C LYS A 166 34.54 20.14 18.22
N ARG A 167 33.43 20.59 17.64
CA ARG A 167 33.40 21.76 16.72
C ARG A 167 33.88 23.03 17.41
N LYS A 168 33.40 23.33 18.64
CA LYS A 168 33.86 24.51 19.41
C LYS A 168 35.35 24.44 19.75
N ALA A 169 35.88 23.26 20.05
CA ALA A 169 37.31 23.08 20.32
C ALA A 169 38.17 23.31 19.07
N SER A 170 37.73 22.85 17.89
CA SER A 170 38.44 23.07 16.61
C SER A 170 38.39 24.51 16.11
N GLN A 171 37.40 25.32 16.52
CA GLN A 171 37.19 26.68 15.99
C GLN A 171 37.90 27.76 16.83
N LYS A 172 38.55 27.38 17.94
CA LYS A 172 39.39 28.28 18.72
C LYS A 172 40.75 28.47 18.00
N PRO A 173 41.12 29.68 17.57
CA PRO A 173 42.37 29.90 16.84
C PRO A 173 43.58 29.59 17.74
N PRO A 174 44.72 29.14 17.17
CA PRO A 174 45.97 29.05 17.91
C PRO A 174 46.39 30.46 18.32
N GLY A 175 46.47 30.69 19.64
CA GLY A 175 46.98 31.94 20.22
C GLY A 175 48.49 32.03 20.13
#